data_AF-A0A2V5Z815-F1
#
_entry.id   AF-A0A2V5Z815-F1
#
_cell.length_a   1.000
_cell.length_b   1.000
_cell.length_c   1.000
_cell.angle_alpha   90.00
_cell.angle_beta   90.00
_cell.angle_gamma   90.00
#
_symmetry.space_group_name_H-M   'P 1'
#
loop_
_entity.id
_entity.type
_entity.pdbx_description
1 polymer ?
#
loop_
_entity_poly.entity_id
_entity_poly.type
_entity_poly.pdbx_seq_one_letter_code
_entity_poly.pdbx_strand_id
1 'polypeptide(L)'
;MHPFLAPWWLSPSIAYWSGQPGVAGSSHESLNGIEDSARFFLSDDLQRERAILQNHRVTWIFAYDSERVAQNSAAILNQELPLHPLCRVLDRTPGRAPHFLIFSAQTAAFKLYRVADER
;
A
#
# COMPACT_ATOMS: atom_id res chain seq x y z
N MET A 1 5.63 -9.79 -14.85
CA MET A 1 4.54 -9.01 -14.21
C MET A 1 5.06 -8.53 -12.87
N HIS A 2 4.81 -7.28 -12.52
CA HIS A 2 5.26 -6.66 -11.27
C HIS A 2 4.04 -6.13 -10.50
N PRO A 3 3.39 -6.97 -9.68
CA PRO A 3 2.20 -6.57 -8.95
C PRO A 3 2.45 -5.35 -8.06
N PHE A 4 1.44 -4.52 -7.89
CA PHE A 4 1.53 -3.33 -7.05
C PHE A 4 0.44 -3.28 -5.99
N LEU A 5 0.76 -2.65 -4.87
CA LEU A 5 -0.19 -2.30 -3.82
C LEU A 5 -0.37 -0.77 -3.81
N ALA A 6 -1.62 -0.33 -3.87
CA ALA A 6 -2.02 1.06 -3.82
C ALA A 6 -3.43 1.14 -3.22
N PRO A 7 -3.86 2.32 -2.73
CA PRO A 7 -5.22 2.49 -2.24
C PRO A 7 -6.24 2.14 -3.33
N TRP A 8 -7.30 1.43 -2.96
CA TRP A 8 -8.20 0.79 -3.91
C TRP A 8 -8.81 1.72 -4.97
N TRP A 9 -9.07 2.99 -4.63
CA TRP A 9 -9.64 3.97 -5.56
C TRP A 9 -8.63 4.47 -6.60
N LEU A 10 -7.33 4.29 -6.38
CA LEU A 10 -6.27 4.64 -7.33
C LEU A 10 -5.84 3.46 -8.18
N SER A 11 -6.00 2.24 -7.67
CA SER A 11 -5.53 1.02 -8.33
C SER A 11 -6.07 0.83 -9.76
N PRO A 12 -7.35 1.13 -10.10
CA PRO A 12 -7.83 1.01 -11.48
C PRO A 12 -7.03 1.87 -12.46
N SER A 13 -6.75 3.13 -12.12
CA SER A 13 -5.98 4.02 -12.98
C SER A 13 -4.52 3.58 -13.09
N ILE A 14 -3.90 3.17 -11.99
CA ILE A 14 -2.52 2.66 -12.01
C ILE A 14 -2.43 1.40 -12.87
N ALA A 15 -3.35 0.45 -12.70
CA ALA A 15 -3.39 -0.79 -13.49
C ALA A 15 -3.59 -0.50 -14.98
N TYR A 16 -4.52 0.40 -15.32
CA TYR A 16 -4.78 0.79 -16.71
C TYR A 16 -3.54 1.37 -17.41
N TRP A 17 -2.84 2.31 -16.76
CA TRP A 17 -1.69 2.99 -17.38
C TRP A 17 -0.40 2.17 -17.34
N SER A 18 -0.21 1.32 -16.33
CA SER A 18 1.01 0.53 -16.15
C SER A 18 0.97 -0.87 -16.78
N GLY A 19 -0.23 -1.37 -17.08
CA GLY A 19 -0.45 -2.76 -17.46
C GLY A 19 -0.07 -3.78 -16.37
N GLN A 20 0.16 -3.33 -15.13
CA GLN A 20 0.51 -4.20 -14.00
C GLN A 20 -0.73 -4.58 -13.18
N PRO A 21 -0.73 -5.77 -12.55
CA PRO A 21 -1.83 -6.18 -11.70
C PRO A 21 -1.79 -5.45 -10.35
N GLY A 22 -2.90 -4.84 -9.95
CA GLY A 22 -3.07 -4.24 -8.62
C GLY A 22 -3.63 -5.25 -7.62
N VAL A 23 -3.16 -5.17 -6.37
CA VAL A 23 -3.73 -5.96 -5.25
C VAL A 23 -5.20 -5.59 -5.02
N ALA A 24 -5.49 -4.30 -4.96
CA ALA A 24 -6.83 -3.77 -4.83
C ALA A 24 -7.39 -3.29 -6.17
N GLY A 25 -8.70 -3.13 -6.25
CA GLY A 25 -9.42 -2.61 -7.41
C GLY A 25 -10.79 -2.08 -7.01
N SER A 26 -11.61 -1.68 -7.99
CA SER A 26 -12.97 -1.20 -7.76
C SER A 26 -14.06 -2.25 -8.04
N SER A 27 -13.69 -3.46 -8.44
CA SER A 27 -14.62 -4.56 -8.72
C SER A 27 -14.93 -5.38 -7.47
N HIS A 28 -16.10 -6.04 -7.44
CA HIS A 28 -16.50 -6.94 -6.35
C HIS A 28 -15.50 -8.10 -6.12
N GLU A 29 -14.87 -8.59 -7.18
CA GLU A 29 -13.83 -9.63 -7.09
C GLU A 29 -12.58 -9.15 -6.34
N SER A 30 -12.39 -7.84 -6.19
CA SER A 30 -11.23 -7.25 -5.53
C SER A 30 -11.43 -7.00 -4.04
N LEU A 31 -12.58 -7.34 -3.43
CA LEU A 31 -12.89 -7.03 -2.03
C LEU A 31 -11.79 -7.48 -1.06
N ASN A 32 -11.27 -8.71 -1.21
CA ASN A 32 -10.17 -9.21 -0.38
C ASN A 32 -8.90 -8.35 -0.54
N GLY A 33 -8.61 -7.93 -1.77
CA GLY A 33 -7.47 -7.06 -2.07
C GLY A 33 -7.64 -5.63 -1.54
N ILE A 34 -8.88 -5.11 -1.52
CA ILE A 34 -9.21 -3.83 -0.87
C ILE A 34 -8.91 -3.92 0.62
N GLU A 35 -9.37 -5.00 1.27
CA GLU A 35 -9.13 -5.24 2.68
C GLU A 35 -7.64 -5.39 3.00
N ASP A 36 -6.91 -6.19 2.23
CA ASP A 36 -5.46 -6.38 2.42
C ASP A 36 -4.68 -5.09 2.19
N SER A 37 -5.07 -4.28 1.18
CA SER A 37 -4.47 -2.96 0.99
C SER A 37 -4.74 -2.03 2.17
N ALA A 38 -5.96 -2.03 2.72
CA ALA A 38 -6.29 -1.22 3.90
C ALA A 38 -5.52 -1.69 5.15
N ARG A 39 -5.41 -3.01 5.34
CA ARG A 39 -4.64 -3.62 6.45
C ARG A 39 -3.17 -3.25 6.35
N PHE A 40 -2.59 -3.30 5.15
CA PHE A 40 -1.21 -2.88 4.92
C PHE A 40 -0.98 -1.42 5.31
N PHE A 41 -1.84 -0.50 4.85
CA PHE A 41 -1.64 0.93 5.11
C PHE A 41 -1.87 1.34 6.56
N LEU A 42 -2.73 0.65 7.30
CA LEU A 42 -2.99 0.92 8.71
C LEU A 42 -2.14 0.14 9.70
N SER A 43 -1.38 -0.84 9.23
CA SER A 43 -0.57 -1.64 10.12
C SER A 43 0.45 -0.78 10.88
N ASP A 44 0.69 -1.18 12.13
CA ASP A 44 1.83 -0.82 12.96
C ASP A 44 2.73 -2.05 13.24
N ASP A 45 2.38 -3.20 12.66
CA ASP A 45 3.11 -4.47 12.74
C ASP A 45 3.78 -4.82 11.41
N LEU A 46 5.11 -4.73 11.40
CA LEU A 46 5.96 -5.02 10.24
C LEU A 46 5.85 -6.47 9.73
N GLN A 47 5.56 -7.44 10.61
CA GLN A 47 5.42 -8.84 10.19
C GLN A 47 4.14 -9.02 9.39
N ARG A 48 3.06 -8.39 9.83
CA ARG A 48 1.77 -8.43 9.14
C ARG A 48 1.82 -7.77 7.78
N GLU A 49 2.46 -6.60 7.69
CA GLU A 49 2.69 -5.89 6.44
C GLU A 49 3.43 -6.79 5.44
N ARG A 50 4.52 -7.42 5.90
CA ARG A 50 5.35 -8.27 5.05
C ARG A 50 4.60 -9.49 4.52
N ALA A 51 3.79 -10.13 5.36
CA ALA A 51 2.98 -11.28 4.95
C ALA A 51 1.98 -10.91 3.83
N ILE A 52 1.34 -9.74 3.92
CA ILE A 52 0.44 -9.24 2.86
C ILE A 52 1.21 -9.07 1.54
N LEU A 53 2.39 -8.44 1.58
CA LEU A 53 3.21 -8.23 0.39
C LEU A 53 3.66 -9.55 -0.25
N GLN A 54 4.05 -10.54 0.57
CA GLN A 54 4.47 -11.87 0.10
C GLN A 54 3.29 -12.64 -0.52
N ASN A 55 2.13 -12.66 0.13
CA ASN A 55 0.94 -13.37 -0.36
C ASN A 55 0.50 -12.88 -1.75
N HIS A 56 0.62 -11.57 -1.99
CA HIS A 56 0.26 -10.94 -3.26
C HIS A 56 1.43 -10.78 -4.23
N ARG A 57 2.64 -11.23 -3.86
CA ARG A 57 3.88 -11.07 -4.64
C ARG A 57 4.11 -9.61 -5.09
N VAL A 58 3.84 -8.68 -4.18
CA VAL A 58 3.93 -7.25 -4.46
C VAL A 58 5.38 -6.86 -4.77
N THR A 59 5.59 -6.20 -5.90
CA THR A 59 6.87 -5.61 -6.29
C THR A 59 6.91 -4.10 -5.97
N TRP A 60 5.79 -3.41 -6.14
CA TRP A 60 5.71 -1.95 -6.02
C TRP A 60 4.64 -1.50 -5.04
N ILE A 61 4.92 -0.46 -4.26
CA ILE A 61 3.94 0.17 -3.38
C ILE A 61 3.85 1.65 -3.71
N PHE A 62 2.62 2.13 -3.89
CA PHE A 62 2.30 3.54 -4.06
C PHE A 62 1.79 4.10 -2.75
N ALA A 63 2.58 4.96 -2.12
CA ALA A 63 2.14 5.77 -1.00
C ALA A 63 1.56 7.09 -1.54
N TYR A 64 0.40 7.44 -1.00
CA TYR A 64 -0.41 8.60 -1.39
C TYR A 64 -1.05 9.18 -0.13
N ASP A 65 -1.22 10.50 -0.08
CA ASP A 65 -1.95 11.26 0.95
C ASP A 65 -2.29 10.44 2.20
N SER A 66 -1.34 10.43 3.14
CA SER A 66 -1.41 9.55 4.30
C SER A 66 -2.68 9.74 5.13
N GLU A 67 -3.20 10.97 5.23
CA GLU A 67 -4.41 11.25 6.02
C GLU A 67 -5.64 10.62 5.36
N ARG A 68 -5.83 10.87 4.07
CA ARG A 68 -6.93 10.28 3.30
C ARG A 68 -6.84 8.75 3.27
N VAL A 69 -5.63 8.22 3.11
CA VAL A 69 -5.41 6.76 3.10
C VAL A 69 -5.74 6.13 4.44
N ALA A 70 -5.31 6.76 5.54
CA ALA A 70 -5.55 6.20 6.87
C ALA A 70 -7.05 6.23 7.23
N GLN A 71 -7.74 7.35 6.98
CA GLN A 71 -9.18 7.48 7.22
C GLN A 71 -10.00 6.47 6.39
N ASN A 72 -9.70 6.35 5.10
CA ASN A 72 -10.43 5.42 4.24
C ASN A 72 -10.20 3.96 4.64
N SER A 73 -8.94 3.61 4.95
CA SER A 73 -8.60 2.26 5.40
C SER A 73 -9.26 1.93 6.73
N ALA A 74 -9.39 2.90 7.64
CA ALA A 74 -9.99 2.70 8.96
C ALA A 74 -11.49 2.45 8.83
N ALA A 75 -12.15 3.21 7.94
CA ALA A 75 -13.54 3.01 7.59
C ALA A 75 -13.79 1.64 6.93
N ILE A 76 -12.94 1.21 5.99
CA ILE A 76 -13.04 -0.11 5.34
C ILE A 76 -12.96 -1.24 6.38
N LEU A 77 -12.00 -1.13 7.30
CA LEU A 77 -11.74 -2.16 8.30
C LEU A 77 -12.64 -2.04 9.54
N ASN A 78 -13.49 -1.02 9.60
CA ASN A 78 -14.32 -0.68 10.75
C ASN A 78 -13.52 -0.67 12.06
N GLN A 79 -12.37 0.02 12.06
CA GLN A 79 -11.47 0.12 13.20
C GLN A 79 -11.12 1.58 13.52
N GLU A 80 -10.68 1.83 14.75
CA GLU A 80 -10.15 3.14 15.12
C GLU A 80 -8.86 3.43 14.37
N LEU A 81 -8.61 4.73 14.13
CA LEU A 81 -7.41 5.18 13.45
C LEU A 81 -6.19 4.99 14.36
N PRO A 82 -5.19 4.18 13.97
CA PRO A 82 -3.96 4.02 14.73
C PRO A 82 -3.19 5.34 14.84
N LEU A 83 -2.40 5.50 15.90
CA LEU A 83 -1.60 6.71 16.11
C LEU A 83 -0.47 6.87 15.08
N HIS A 84 0.09 5.73 14.63
CA HIS A 84 1.26 5.67 13.76
C HIS A 84 1.04 4.68 12.59
N PRO A 85 0.06 4.93 11.71
CA PRO A 85 -0.22 4.01 10.61
C PRO A 85 0.93 4.04 9.60
N LEU A 86 1.23 2.88 8.99
CA LEU A 86 2.31 2.74 8.01
C LEU A 86 2.21 3.77 6.87
N CYS A 87 1.01 4.07 6.36
CA CYS A 87 0.84 5.05 5.29
C CYS A 87 1.43 6.43 5.64
N ARG A 88 1.39 6.83 6.92
CA ARG A 88 2.01 8.08 7.40
C ARG A 88 3.53 7.99 7.37
N VAL A 89 4.11 6.84 7.72
CA VAL A 89 5.56 6.63 7.64
C VAL A 89 6.01 6.72 6.19
N LEU A 90 5.33 6.00 5.28
CA LEU A 90 5.63 6.00 3.86
C LEU A 90 5.46 7.40 3.25
N ASP A 91 4.43 8.15 3.61
CA ASP A 91 4.24 9.49 3.05
C ASP A 91 5.15 10.54 3.70
N ARG A 92 5.18 10.66 5.02
CA ARG A 92 5.80 11.82 5.69
C ARG A 92 7.25 11.61 6.09
N THR A 93 7.66 10.37 6.31
CA THR A 93 9.00 10.04 6.81
C THR A 93 9.59 8.86 6.05
N PRO A 94 9.84 9.00 4.72
CA PRO A 94 10.30 7.89 3.88
C PRO A 94 11.59 7.22 4.37
N GLY A 95 12.47 7.96 5.06
CA GLY A 95 13.69 7.41 5.65
C GLY A 95 13.47 6.49 6.88
N ARG A 96 12.23 6.41 7.39
CA ARG A 96 11.81 5.48 8.45
C ARG A 96 10.96 4.32 7.90
N ALA A 97 10.82 4.20 6.58
CA ALA A 97 10.11 3.08 5.99
C ALA A 97 10.75 1.75 6.41
N PRO A 98 9.98 0.66 6.52
CA PRO A 98 10.50 -0.67 6.79
C PRO A 98 11.65 -1.02 5.85
N HIS A 99 12.70 -1.67 6.33
CA HIS A 99 13.94 -1.89 5.55
C HIS A 99 13.74 -2.71 4.28
N PHE A 100 12.68 -3.53 4.22
CA PHE A 100 12.31 -4.28 3.02
C PHE A 100 11.60 -3.41 1.97
N LEU A 101 11.36 -2.13 2.23
CA LEU A 101 10.77 -1.15 1.32
C LEU A 101 11.81 -0.11 0.89
N ILE A 102 12.26 -0.22 -0.35
CA ILE A 102 13.28 0.64 -0.92
C ILE A 102 12.59 1.82 -1.61
N PHE A 103 12.73 3.01 -1.04
CA PHE A 103 12.27 4.24 -1.69
C PHE A 103 12.94 4.39 -3.06
N SER A 104 12.12 4.50 -4.12
CA SER A 104 12.59 4.42 -5.51
C SER A 104 12.36 5.70 -6.29
N ALA A 105 11.21 6.36 -6.10
CA ALA A 105 10.87 7.60 -6.79
C ALA A 105 9.78 8.37 -6.04
N GLN A 106 9.57 9.64 -6.38
CA GLN A 106 8.42 10.41 -5.91
C GLN A 106 7.97 11.46 -6.93
N THR A 107 6.70 11.85 -6.81
CA THR A 107 6.13 13.06 -7.39
C THR A 107 5.68 13.99 -6.26
N ALA A 108 5.05 15.11 -6.59
CA ALA A 108 4.42 15.97 -5.59
C ALA A 108 3.30 15.26 -4.79
N ALA A 109 2.67 14.22 -5.38
CA ALA A 109 1.52 13.54 -4.79
C ALA A 109 1.81 12.11 -4.31
N PHE A 110 2.81 11.45 -4.89
CA PHE A 110 3.07 10.02 -4.67
C PHE A 110 4.51 9.75 -4.27
N LYS A 111 4.70 8.70 -3.48
CA LYS A 111 6.00 8.05 -3.27
C LYS A 111 5.91 6.60 -3.71
N LEU A 112 6.95 6.15 -4.38
CA LEU A 112 7.06 4.81 -4.93
C LEU A 112 8.13 4.04 -4.17
N TYR A 113 7.76 2.87 -3.68
CA TYR A 113 8.65 1.94 -3.00
C TYR A 113 8.73 0.63 -3.77
N ARG A 114 9.94 0.09 -3.87
CA ARG A 114 10.16 -1.28 -4.34
C ARG A 114 10.25 -2.21 -3.13
N VAL A 115 9.59 -3.35 -3.19
CA VAL A 115 9.78 -4.43 -2.21
C VAL A 115 11.11 -5.11 -2.50
N ALA A 116 11.98 -5.21 -1.49
CA ALA A 116 13.24 -5.93 -1.59
C ALA A 116 12.97 -7.44 -1.70
N ASP A 117 13.63 -8.10 -2.65
CA ASP A 117 13.63 -9.56 -2.72
C ASP A 117 14.38 -10.13 -1.51
N GLU A 118 13.78 -11.10 -0.83
CA GLU A 118 14.50 -11.99 0.07
C GLU A 118 15.38 -12.90 -0.80
N ARG A 119 16.69 -12.63 -0.80
CA ARG A 119 17.68 -13.63 -1.20
C ARG A 119 17.89 -14.64 -0.09
#